data_AF-A0A520HM66-F1
#
_entry.id   AF-A0A520HM66-F1
#
_cell.length_a   1.000
_cell.length_b   1.000
_cell.length_c   1.000
_cell.angle_alpha   90.00
_cell.angle_beta   90.00
_cell.angle_gamma   90.00
#
_symmetry.space_group_name_H-M   'P 1'
#
loop_
_entity.id
_entity.type
_entity.pdbx_description
1 polymer ?
#
loop_
_entity_poly.entity_id
_entity_poly.type
_entity_poly.pdbx_seq_one_letter_code
_entity_poly.pdbx_strand_id
1 'polypeptide(L)'
;DHAFIAEHTAGLDEYIADLATTEWADIERSSGLSRSDLEEVALAYSKSKSTICCYGMGVTQHRTGTTNVQQIANLLLLRGNMGKPGAGICPLRGHSNVQGDRTVGITERPMTMLLDNMRDVFGFEPPRDHGHSVVESIAAMRDGHAKAIVCLGGNLAIASSDPQACAEGFRNLDLAVHITTKLNRTMLLMAKSTYILPCLGRTELDMQATGQQAVTVEDSMSMVHASRGFLMPPGENVKSEIWIVGEIAKATFAAKGHSPVEIDWDAYVGDYSLIRDKIEAVFPAFADYNARIRKPGGFHLPNSAAMRQWKTDSGRANFLVTKGVAEDEGAGDPNVLRLTTLRAHDQY
;
A
#
# COMPACT_ATOMS: atom_id res chain seq x y z
N ASP A 1 -27.50 -14.87 3.48
CA ASP A 1 -27.22 -15.86 4.54
C ASP A 1 -27.70 -15.26 5.85
N HIS A 2 -28.93 -15.59 6.27
CA HIS A 2 -29.57 -14.87 7.38
C HIS A 2 -28.87 -15.09 8.72
N ALA A 3 -28.33 -16.29 8.97
CA ALA A 3 -27.60 -16.58 10.21
C ALA A 3 -26.30 -15.76 10.27
N PHE A 4 -25.52 -15.77 9.17
CA PHE A 4 -24.30 -14.96 9.09
C PHE A 4 -24.59 -13.47 9.29
N ILE A 5 -25.62 -12.94 8.62
CA ILE A 5 -26.01 -11.53 8.72
C ILE A 5 -26.37 -11.17 10.17
N ALA A 6 -27.24 -11.96 10.80
CA ALA A 6 -27.70 -11.68 12.16
C ALA A 6 -26.54 -11.68 13.18
N GLU A 7 -25.60 -12.61 13.03
CA GLU A 7 -24.48 -12.77 13.96
C GLU A 7 -23.33 -11.79 13.70
N HIS A 8 -22.95 -11.58 12.44
CA HIS A 8 -21.69 -10.94 12.09
C HIS A 8 -21.84 -9.55 11.46
N THR A 9 -23.04 -9.06 11.19
CA THR A 9 -23.22 -7.79 10.47
C THR A 9 -24.08 -6.77 11.22
N ALA A 10 -23.93 -5.50 10.84
CA ALA A 10 -24.76 -4.39 11.29
C ALA A 10 -25.07 -3.46 10.10
N GLY A 11 -26.18 -2.72 10.17
CA GLY A 11 -26.56 -1.71 9.16
C GLY A 11 -27.30 -2.24 7.92
N LEU A 12 -27.86 -3.45 7.97
CA LEU A 12 -28.51 -4.05 6.79
C LEU A 12 -29.77 -3.27 6.37
N ASP A 13 -30.58 -2.81 7.31
CA ASP A 13 -31.85 -2.16 7.00
C ASP A 13 -31.62 -0.83 6.26
N GLU A 14 -30.65 -0.03 6.70
CA GLU A 14 -30.25 1.20 6.00
C GLU A 14 -29.71 0.90 4.61
N TYR A 15 -28.95 -0.19 4.46
CA TYR A 15 -28.43 -0.61 3.17
C TYR A 15 -29.53 -1.09 2.20
N ILE A 16 -30.53 -1.83 2.68
CA ILE A 16 -31.68 -2.23 1.85
C ILE A 16 -32.48 -0.98 1.43
N ALA A 17 -32.68 -0.03 2.33
CA ALA A 17 -33.36 1.22 2.01
C ALA A 17 -32.61 2.02 0.93
N ASP A 18 -31.28 2.09 1.02
CA ASP A 18 -30.41 2.72 0.01
C ASP A 18 -30.57 2.05 -1.37
N LEU A 19 -30.45 0.72 -1.42
CA LEU A 19 -30.63 -0.05 -2.66
C LEU A 19 -32.03 0.16 -3.27
N ALA A 20 -33.07 0.25 -2.45
CA ALA A 20 -34.44 0.47 -2.93
C ALA A 20 -34.65 1.85 -3.58
N THR A 21 -33.77 2.82 -3.30
CA THR A 21 -33.79 4.15 -3.93
C THR A 21 -32.90 4.24 -5.17
N THR A 22 -32.17 3.18 -5.52
CA THR A 22 -31.30 3.15 -6.71
C THR A 22 -32.10 2.68 -7.92
N GLU A 23 -32.43 3.61 -8.81
CA GLU A 23 -33.27 3.33 -9.98
C GLU A 23 -32.54 2.49 -11.05
N TRP A 24 -33.25 1.53 -11.65
CA TRP A 24 -32.69 0.69 -12.71
C TRP A 24 -32.17 1.48 -13.91
N ALA A 25 -32.87 2.55 -14.30
CA ALA A 25 -32.46 3.42 -15.40
C ALA A 25 -31.08 4.07 -15.15
N ASP A 26 -30.72 4.30 -13.89
CA ASP A 26 -29.40 4.82 -13.53
C ASP A 26 -28.34 3.74 -13.59
N ILE A 27 -28.65 2.52 -13.14
CA ILE A 27 -27.75 1.36 -13.19
C ILE A 27 -27.42 1.00 -14.65
N GLU A 28 -28.42 0.87 -15.50
CA GLU A 28 -28.23 0.53 -16.92
C GLU A 28 -27.43 1.61 -17.66
N ARG A 29 -27.73 2.88 -17.40
CA ARG A 29 -27.00 4.00 -17.99
C ARG A 29 -25.54 4.07 -17.54
N SER A 30 -25.27 3.89 -16.25
CA SER A 30 -23.91 3.96 -15.72
C SER A 30 -23.06 2.75 -16.10
N SER A 31 -23.64 1.55 -16.11
CA SER A 31 -22.91 0.31 -16.41
C SER A 31 -22.78 0.02 -17.90
N GLY A 32 -23.73 0.52 -18.72
CA GLY A 32 -23.86 0.15 -20.13
C GLY A 32 -24.39 -1.28 -20.33
N LEU A 33 -24.89 -1.94 -19.27
CA LEU A 33 -25.44 -3.29 -19.31
C LEU A 33 -26.96 -3.26 -19.17
N SER A 34 -27.64 -4.22 -19.79
CA SER A 34 -29.08 -4.38 -19.59
C SER A 34 -29.37 -4.97 -18.21
N ARG A 35 -30.56 -4.70 -17.69
CA ARG A 35 -31.07 -5.33 -16.47
C ARG A 35 -31.02 -6.86 -16.55
N SER A 36 -31.36 -7.45 -17.70
CA SER A 36 -31.32 -8.90 -17.88
C SER A 36 -29.92 -9.48 -17.73
N ASP A 37 -28.90 -8.81 -18.27
CA ASP A 37 -27.50 -9.27 -18.15
C ASP A 37 -27.04 -9.24 -16.68
N LEU A 38 -27.42 -8.17 -15.96
CA LEU A 38 -27.11 -8.00 -14.55
C LEU A 38 -27.83 -9.03 -13.67
N GLU A 39 -29.11 -9.32 -13.95
CA GLU A 39 -29.89 -10.34 -13.26
C GLU A 39 -29.32 -11.76 -13.50
N GLU A 40 -28.79 -12.05 -14.70
CA GLU A 40 -28.12 -13.32 -14.99
C GLU A 40 -26.87 -13.51 -14.10
N VAL A 41 -26.02 -12.49 -14.00
CA VAL A 41 -24.83 -12.51 -13.14
C VAL A 41 -25.23 -12.63 -11.67
N ALA A 42 -26.25 -11.90 -11.23
CA ALA A 42 -26.77 -11.96 -9.87
C ALA A 42 -27.31 -13.37 -9.54
N LEU A 43 -28.00 -14.01 -10.48
CA LEU A 43 -28.51 -15.36 -10.32
C LEU A 43 -27.37 -16.39 -10.24
N ALA A 44 -26.35 -16.27 -11.09
CA ALA A 44 -25.16 -17.11 -11.03
C ALA A 44 -24.44 -16.96 -9.68
N TYR A 45 -24.25 -15.73 -9.22
CA TYR A 45 -23.70 -15.44 -7.89
C TYR A 45 -24.56 -16.03 -6.78
N SER A 46 -25.89 -15.88 -6.84
CA SER A 46 -26.85 -16.40 -5.84
C SER A 46 -26.74 -17.91 -5.63
N LYS A 47 -26.39 -18.66 -6.69
CA LYS A 47 -26.23 -20.12 -6.68
C LYS A 47 -24.84 -20.57 -6.20
N SER A 48 -23.84 -19.69 -6.25
CA SER A 48 -22.48 -20.02 -5.81
C SER A 48 -22.45 -20.33 -4.31
N LYS A 49 -21.75 -21.41 -3.94
CA LYS A 49 -21.56 -21.80 -2.53
C LYS A 49 -20.48 -20.98 -1.83
N SER A 50 -19.46 -20.55 -2.58
CA SER A 50 -18.30 -19.83 -2.06
C SER A 50 -17.74 -18.97 -3.18
N THR A 51 -17.61 -17.67 -2.95
CA THR A 51 -17.16 -16.72 -3.98
C THR A 51 -16.02 -15.87 -3.47
N ILE A 52 -14.95 -15.79 -4.27
CA ILE A 52 -13.87 -14.83 -4.09
C ILE A 52 -14.10 -13.69 -5.08
N CYS A 53 -14.13 -12.45 -4.60
CA CYS A 53 -14.12 -11.28 -5.47
C CYS A 53 -12.68 -10.74 -5.57
N CYS A 54 -12.08 -10.93 -6.74
CA CYS A 54 -10.76 -10.38 -7.06
C CYS A 54 -10.93 -9.02 -7.74
N TYR A 55 -10.24 -8.00 -7.26
CA TYR A 55 -10.27 -6.67 -7.87
C TYR A 55 -8.89 -6.01 -7.87
N GLY A 56 -8.74 -4.96 -8.67
CA GLY A 56 -7.50 -4.19 -8.78
C GLY A 56 -7.75 -2.71 -9.01
N MET A 57 -6.93 -2.11 -9.87
CA MET A 57 -6.96 -0.67 -10.14
C MET A 57 -8.23 -0.20 -10.84
N GLY A 58 -8.87 -1.04 -11.66
CA GLY A 58 -10.17 -0.72 -12.30
C GLY A 58 -11.35 -0.58 -11.34
N VAL A 59 -11.12 -0.76 -10.03
CA VAL A 59 -12.09 -0.43 -8.97
C VAL A 59 -11.56 0.72 -8.12
N THR A 60 -10.27 0.68 -7.78
CA THR A 60 -9.68 1.61 -6.80
C THR A 60 -9.24 2.95 -7.38
N GLN A 61 -8.86 3.01 -8.65
CA GLN A 61 -8.42 4.25 -9.32
C GLN A 61 -9.60 5.00 -9.96
N HIS A 62 -10.66 5.17 -9.16
CA HIS A 62 -11.85 5.93 -9.49
C HIS A 62 -12.10 6.95 -8.37
N ARG A 63 -12.81 8.04 -8.68
CA ARG A 63 -13.15 9.08 -7.70
C ARG A 63 -13.84 8.52 -6.45
N THR A 64 -14.64 7.48 -6.63
CA THR A 64 -15.42 6.76 -5.61
C THR A 64 -14.81 5.39 -5.29
N GLY A 65 -13.55 5.13 -5.63
CA GLY A 65 -12.95 3.79 -5.53
C GLY A 65 -13.02 3.17 -4.14
N THR A 66 -12.96 3.99 -3.07
CA THR A 66 -13.20 3.52 -1.69
C THR A 66 -14.61 2.97 -1.52
N THR A 67 -15.62 3.71 -1.97
CA THR A 67 -17.03 3.30 -1.93
C THR A 67 -17.24 2.05 -2.77
N ASN A 68 -16.59 1.92 -3.92
CA ASN A 68 -16.72 0.73 -4.77
C ASN A 68 -16.22 -0.53 -4.07
N VAL A 69 -15.10 -0.45 -3.35
CA VAL A 69 -14.60 -1.54 -2.50
C VAL A 69 -15.58 -1.85 -1.36
N GLN A 70 -16.19 -0.84 -0.74
CA GLN A 70 -17.19 -1.03 0.30
C GLN A 70 -18.44 -1.76 -0.24
N GLN A 71 -18.90 -1.42 -1.45
CA GLN A 71 -20.04 -2.11 -2.06
C GLN A 71 -19.72 -3.56 -2.45
N ILE A 72 -18.49 -3.84 -2.89
CA ILE A 72 -18.01 -5.23 -3.08
C ILE A 72 -18.04 -5.99 -1.75
N ALA A 73 -17.59 -5.37 -0.66
CA ALA A 73 -17.64 -5.97 0.67
C ALA A 73 -19.09 -6.25 1.10
N ASN A 74 -20.01 -5.29 0.94
CA ASN A 74 -21.44 -5.48 1.21
C ASN A 74 -22.00 -6.70 0.46
N LEU A 75 -21.73 -6.81 -0.85
CA LEU A 75 -22.19 -7.94 -1.65
C LEU A 75 -21.73 -9.29 -1.07
N LEU A 76 -20.46 -9.38 -0.68
CA LEU A 76 -19.89 -10.58 -0.06
C LEU A 76 -20.52 -10.86 1.31
N LEU A 77 -20.78 -9.83 2.11
CA LEU A 77 -21.42 -9.97 3.43
C LEU A 77 -22.86 -10.50 3.33
N LEU A 78 -23.65 -10.04 2.35
CA LEU A 78 -25.02 -10.54 2.12
C LEU A 78 -25.08 -12.07 1.97
N ARG A 79 -24.01 -12.66 1.45
CA ARG A 79 -23.90 -14.10 1.17
C ARG A 79 -22.98 -14.85 2.13
N GLY A 80 -22.50 -14.21 3.20
CA GLY A 80 -21.61 -14.85 4.17
C GLY A 80 -20.29 -15.32 3.55
N ASN A 81 -19.81 -14.63 2.50
CA ASN A 81 -18.56 -14.94 1.80
C ASN A 81 -17.33 -14.39 2.54
N MET A 82 -17.39 -14.18 3.86
CA MET A 82 -16.26 -13.76 4.69
C MET A 82 -15.96 -14.79 5.78
N GLY A 83 -14.67 -15.09 5.97
CA GLY A 83 -14.20 -16.13 6.88
C GLY A 83 -14.71 -17.52 6.53
N LYS A 84 -14.74 -17.83 5.24
CA LYS A 84 -15.18 -19.11 4.68
C LYS A 84 -14.16 -19.59 3.65
N PRO A 85 -13.70 -20.86 3.71
CA PRO A 85 -12.79 -21.40 2.70
C PRO A 85 -13.34 -21.25 1.28
N GLY A 86 -12.49 -20.81 0.34
CA GLY A 86 -12.89 -20.57 -1.05
C GLY A 86 -13.77 -19.34 -1.26
N ALA A 87 -13.87 -18.45 -0.28
CA ALA A 87 -14.59 -17.19 -0.37
C ALA A 87 -13.77 -16.03 0.20
N GLY A 88 -14.15 -14.81 -0.16
CA GLY A 88 -13.55 -13.60 0.43
C GLY A 88 -13.41 -12.46 -0.56
N ILE A 89 -12.81 -11.39 -0.06
CA ILE A 89 -12.39 -10.24 -0.86
C ILE A 89 -10.89 -10.31 -1.10
N CYS A 90 -10.46 -10.14 -2.34
CA CYS A 90 -9.08 -10.30 -2.77
C CYS A 90 -8.61 -9.06 -3.56
N PRO A 91 -8.03 -8.05 -2.89
CA PRO A 91 -7.34 -6.98 -3.57
C PRO A 91 -6.03 -7.49 -4.19
N LEU A 92 -5.98 -7.61 -5.51
CA LEU A 92 -4.75 -7.96 -6.22
C LEU A 92 -3.80 -6.76 -6.19
N ARG A 93 -2.73 -6.88 -5.41
CA ARG A 93 -1.69 -5.84 -5.30
C ARG A 93 -0.67 -6.01 -6.42
N GLY A 94 -0.22 -4.90 -6.99
CA GLY A 94 0.69 -4.92 -8.15
C GLY A 94 2.16 -5.11 -7.80
N HIS A 95 2.71 -4.22 -6.96
CA HIS A 95 4.14 -4.24 -6.61
C HIS A 95 4.45 -5.35 -5.60
N SER A 96 5.65 -5.93 -5.67
CA SER A 96 6.04 -7.13 -4.92
C SER A 96 5.97 -7.01 -3.38
N ASN A 97 6.01 -5.80 -2.82
CA ASN A 97 5.98 -5.59 -1.37
C ASN A 97 5.09 -4.42 -0.92
N VAL A 98 4.19 -3.92 -1.78
CA VAL A 98 3.31 -2.80 -1.37
C VAL A 98 2.44 -3.16 -0.16
N GLN A 99 2.13 -4.44 -0.01
CA GLN A 99 1.44 -4.95 1.17
C GLN A 99 2.35 -4.86 2.40
N GLY A 100 3.58 -5.38 2.32
CA GLY A 100 4.55 -5.34 3.42
C GLY A 100 4.90 -3.94 3.86
N ASP A 101 5.09 -3.00 2.92
CA ASP A 101 5.36 -1.59 3.22
C ASP A 101 4.25 -0.99 4.10
N ARG A 102 2.97 -1.23 3.75
CA ARG A 102 1.84 -0.76 4.54
C ARG A 102 1.75 -1.47 5.89
N THR A 103 2.00 -2.78 5.93
CA THR A 103 1.99 -3.58 7.15
C THR A 103 3.03 -3.10 8.17
N VAL A 104 4.23 -2.72 7.72
CA VAL A 104 5.31 -2.21 8.59
C VAL A 104 5.28 -0.69 8.79
N GLY A 105 4.15 -0.05 8.48
CA GLY A 105 3.89 1.33 8.87
C GLY A 105 4.38 2.41 7.90
N ILE A 106 4.66 2.09 6.64
CA ILE A 106 4.90 3.10 5.60
C ILE A 106 3.57 3.78 5.25
N THR A 107 3.26 4.86 5.95
CA THR A 107 2.02 5.62 5.77
C THR A 107 2.17 7.06 6.20
N GLU A 108 1.47 7.94 5.48
CA GLU A 108 1.34 9.35 5.80
C GLU A 108 0.30 9.61 6.90
N ARG A 109 -0.57 8.63 7.19
CA ARG A 109 -1.59 8.70 8.26
C ARG A 109 -1.43 7.54 9.24
N PRO A 110 -0.34 7.51 10.04
CA PRO A 110 -0.13 6.46 11.02
C PRO A 110 -1.21 6.54 12.12
N MET A 111 -1.71 5.39 12.56
CA MET A 111 -2.62 5.31 13.70
C MET A 111 -1.87 5.60 15.01
N THR A 112 -2.56 6.15 16.01
CA THR A 112 -1.98 6.45 17.34
C THR A 112 -1.24 5.25 17.94
N MET A 113 -1.80 4.05 17.83
CA MET A 113 -1.20 2.81 18.32
C MET A 113 0.18 2.52 17.70
N LEU A 114 0.34 2.77 16.39
CA LEU A 114 1.64 2.59 15.73
C LEU A 114 2.66 3.58 16.29
N LEU A 115 2.27 4.84 16.42
CA LEU A 115 3.15 5.89 16.94
C LEU A 115 3.55 5.62 18.40
N ASP A 116 2.63 5.15 19.24
CA ASP A 116 2.93 4.77 20.62
C ASP A 116 3.90 3.59 20.68
N ASN A 117 3.69 2.55 19.87
CA ASN A 117 4.63 1.42 19.81
C ASN A 117 6.02 1.86 19.31
N MET A 118 6.09 2.77 18.33
CA MET A 118 7.37 3.31 17.86
C MET A 118 8.08 4.11 18.96
N ARG A 119 7.34 4.93 19.72
CA ARG A 119 7.88 5.64 20.89
C ARG A 119 8.46 4.67 21.90
N ASP A 120 7.70 3.64 22.27
CA ASP A 120 8.08 2.72 23.33
C ASP A 120 9.28 1.85 22.92
N VAL A 121 9.41 1.48 21.63
CA VAL A 121 10.51 0.66 21.11
C VAL A 121 11.79 1.44 20.84
N PHE A 122 11.68 2.70 20.40
CA PHE A 122 12.82 3.52 19.95
C PHE A 122 13.14 4.72 20.85
N GLY A 123 12.32 5.03 21.85
CA GLY A 123 12.60 6.05 22.86
C GLY A 123 12.47 7.51 22.39
N PHE A 124 11.92 7.77 21.20
CA PHE A 124 11.67 9.13 20.70
C PHE A 124 10.16 9.42 20.63
N GLU A 125 9.76 10.69 20.65
CA GLU A 125 8.36 11.07 20.46
C GLU A 125 8.06 11.27 18.96
N PRO A 126 7.24 10.41 18.32
CA PRO A 126 6.91 10.58 16.91
C PRO A 126 5.94 11.73 16.67
N PRO A 127 6.05 12.46 15.55
CA PRO A 127 5.04 13.42 15.15
C PRO A 127 3.65 12.77 15.08
N ARG A 128 2.64 13.46 15.62
CA ARG A 128 1.25 12.96 15.68
C ARG A 128 0.39 13.46 14.54
N ASP A 129 0.78 14.57 13.92
CA ASP A 129 0.11 15.12 12.75
C ASP A 129 0.34 14.22 11.52
N HIS A 130 -0.65 14.19 10.64
CA HIS A 130 -0.54 13.47 9.38
C HIS A 130 0.49 14.13 8.45
N GLY A 131 1.25 13.30 7.75
CA GLY A 131 2.11 13.72 6.65
C GLY A 131 1.32 13.93 5.36
N HIS A 132 2.04 14.31 4.31
CA HIS A 132 1.47 14.49 2.98
C HIS A 132 1.32 13.16 2.24
N SER A 133 0.15 12.94 1.64
CA SER A 133 -0.04 11.95 0.57
C SER A 133 0.79 12.30 -0.67
N VAL A 134 0.78 11.42 -1.69
CA VAL A 134 1.50 11.69 -2.96
C VAL A 134 1.04 13.00 -3.61
N VAL A 135 -0.28 13.21 -3.71
CA VAL A 135 -0.85 14.42 -4.33
C VAL A 135 -0.50 15.67 -3.52
N GLU A 136 -0.64 15.60 -2.19
CA GLU A 136 -0.28 16.70 -1.28
C GLU A 136 1.23 16.98 -1.30
N SER A 137 2.08 15.96 -1.45
CA SER A 137 3.53 16.11 -1.55
C SER A 137 3.90 16.87 -2.82
N ILE A 138 3.33 16.49 -3.97
CA ILE A 138 3.57 17.19 -5.24
C ILE A 138 3.09 18.64 -5.17
N ALA A 139 1.90 18.88 -4.59
CA ALA A 139 1.40 20.24 -4.39
C ALA A 139 2.32 21.06 -3.47
N ALA A 140 2.76 20.49 -2.35
CA ALA A 140 3.68 21.14 -1.43
C ALA A 140 5.05 21.45 -2.08
N MET A 141 5.55 20.57 -2.95
CA MET A 141 6.77 20.81 -3.74
C MET A 141 6.55 21.97 -4.73
N ARG A 142 5.46 21.93 -5.49
CA ARG A 142 5.10 22.97 -6.48
C ARG A 142 4.96 24.34 -5.82
N ASP A 143 4.20 24.40 -4.72
CA ASP A 143 3.86 25.64 -4.02
C ASP A 143 5.00 26.12 -3.10
N GLY A 144 6.11 25.38 -3.05
CA GLY A 144 7.31 25.75 -2.31
C GLY A 144 7.22 25.55 -0.79
N HIS A 145 6.20 24.85 -0.30
CA HIS A 145 6.08 24.43 1.10
C HIS A 145 7.06 23.31 1.46
N ALA A 146 7.36 22.41 0.53
CA ALA A 146 8.41 21.41 0.64
C ALA A 146 9.68 21.89 -0.07
N LYS A 147 10.84 21.74 0.58
CA LYS A 147 12.15 22.14 0.03
C LYS A 147 13.07 20.97 -0.33
N ALA A 148 12.78 19.78 0.20
CA ALA A 148 13.56 18.59 -0.05
C ALA A 148 12.68 17.36 -0.32
N ILE A 149 13.16 16.44 -1.14
CA ILE A 149 12.59 15.10 -1.31
C ILE A 149 13.68 14.03 -1.25
N VAL A 150 13.38 12.90 -0.61
CA VAL A 150 14.19 11.69 -0.64
C VAL A 150 13.33 10.56 -1.22
N CYS A 151 13.67 10.11 -2.41
CA CYS A 151 12.99 9.03 -3.11
C CYS A 151 13.76 7.73 -2.88
N LEU A 152 13.18 6.79 -2.13
CA LEU A 152 13.67 5.42 -2.04
C LEU A 152 12.97 4.57 -3.11
N GLY A 153 13.65 4.40 -4.23
CA GLY A 153 13.07 3.81 -5.44
C GLY A 153 11.99 4.68 -6.09
N GLY A 154 11.35 4.10 -7.10
CA GLY A 154 10.20 4.72 -7.79
C GLY A 154 10.56 5.78 -8.83
N ASN A 155 9.57 6.08 -9.67
CA ASN A 155 9.63 7.08 -10.74
C ASN A 155 8.51 8.11 -10.54
N LEU A 156 8.53 8.77 -9.37
CA LEU A 156 7.42 9.53 -8.81
C LEU A 156 6.76 10.49 -9.80
N ALA A 157 7.55 11.32 -10.49
CA ALA A 157 7.00 12.34 -11.40
C ALA A 157 6.29 11.74 -12.61
N ILE A 158 6.72 10.55 -13.05
CA ILE A 158 6.15 9.87 -14.22
C ILE A 158 4.98 8.97 -13.84
N ALA A 159 5.00 8.43 -12.62
CA ALA A 159 3.94 7.57 -12.10
C ALA A 159 2.73 8.36 -11.57
N SER A 160 2.85 9.68 -11.45
CA SER A 160 1.80 10.57 -10.94
C SER A 160 0.91 11.11 -12.06
N SER A 161 -0.32 11.49 -11.71
CA SER A 161 -1.37 11.82 -12.69
C SER A 161 -1.21 13.16 -13.41
N ASP A 162 -0.47 14.11 -12.82
CA ASP A 162 -0.25 15.44 -13.40
C ASP A 162 1.26 15.66 -13.64
N PRO A 163 1.76 15.42 -14.87
CA PRO A 163 3.17 15.53 -15.17
C PRO A 163 3.68 16.97 -15.14
N GLN A 164 2.83 17.96 -15.43
CA GLN A 164 3.21 19.38 -15.37
C GLN A 164 3.44 19.81 -13.92
N ALA A 165 2.49 19.52 -13.02
CA ALA A 165 2.63 19.82 -11.60
C ALA A 165 3.82 19.08 -10.98
N CYS A 166 4.06 17.84 -11.38
CA CYS A 166 5.26 17.10 -10.94
C CYS A 166 6.55 17.76 -11.41
N ALA A 167 6.64 18.14 -12.69
CA ALA A 167 7.83 18.76 -13.26
C ALA A 167 8.14 20.11 -12.60
N GLU A 168 7.12 20.92 -12.33
CA GLU A 168 7.25 22.18 -11.59
C GLU A 168 7.70 21.92 -10.15
N GLY A 169 7.04 20.97 -9.45
CA GLY A 169 7.38 20.62 -8.07
C GLY A 169 8.84 20.19 -7.91
N PHE A 170 9.35 19.30 -8.77
CA PHE A 170 10.75 18.86 -8.68
C PHE A 170 11.74 20.01 -8.92
N ARG A 171 11.46 20.92 -9.86
CA ARG A 171 12.34 22.06 -10.16
C ARG A 171 12.36 23.13 -9.08
N ASN A 172 11.29 23.22 -8.26
CA ASN A 172 11.18 24.17 -7.17
C ASN A 172 11.90 23.72 -5.88
N LEU A 173 12.36 22.47 -5.82
CA LEU A 173 13.08 21.94 -4.66
C LEU A 173 14.50 22.48 -4.53
N ASP A 174 14.95 22.65 -3.29
CA ASP A 174 16.36 22.90 -2.97
C ASP A 174 17.17 21.60 -3.05
N LEU A 175 16.59 20.48 -2.66
CA LEU A 175 17.23 19.16 -2.62
C LEU A 175 16.34 18.05 -3.17
N ALA A 176 16.90 17.23 -4.07
CA ALA A 176 16.32 15.95 -4.45
C ALA A 176 17.36 14.84 -4.33
N VAL A 177 17.05 13.81 -3.54
CA VAL A 177 17.89 12.62 -3.39
C VAL A 177 17.14 11.43 -3.95
N HIS A 178 17.78 10.69 -4.86
CA HIS A 178 17.23 9.48 -5.47
C HIS A 178 18.08 8.27 -5.10
N ILE A 179 17.53 7.37 -4.30
CA ILE A 179 18.13 6.07 -4.00
C ILE A 179 17.52 5.07 -5.00
N THR A 180 18.32 4.52 -5.91
CA THR A 180 17.77 3.76 -7.05
C THR A 180 18.69 2.65 -7.55
N THR A 181 18.09 1.61 -8.12
CA THR A 181 18.80 0.53 -8.82
C THR A 181 19.08 0.87 -10.29
N LYS A 182 18.31 1.79 -10.88
CA LYS A 182 18.48 2.26 -12.27
C LYS A 182 18.10 3.72 -12.42
N LEU A 183 18.68 4.37 -13.43
CA LEU A 183 18.26 5.72 -13.81
C LEU A 183 16.81 5.69 -14.31
N ASN A 184 16.04 6.73 -13.97
CA ASN A 184 14.68 6.91 -14.45
C ASN A 184 14.41 8.38 -14.82
N ARG A 185 13.28 8.62 -15.50
CA ARG A 185 12.97 9.94 -16.05
C ARG A 185 12.67 11.01 -15.00
N THR A 186 12.25 10.63 -13.78
CA THR A 186 12.10 11.61 -12.69
C THR A 186 13.43 12.31 -12.38
N MET A 187 14.56 11.61 -12.50
CA MET A 187 15.89 12.16 -12.21
C MET A 187 16.36 13.23 -13.22
N LEU A 188 15.65 13.39 -14.36
CA LEU A 188 15.90 14.47 -15.31
C LEU A 188 15.26 15.79 -14.86
N LEU A 189 14.38 15.75 -13.86
CA LEU A 189 13.76 16.91 -13.25
C LEU A 189 14.60 17.35 -12.05
N MET A 190 15.73 17.99 -12.33
CA MET A 190 16.70 18.38 -11.32
C MET A 190 16.16 19.49 -10.40
N ALA A 191 16.39 19.31 -9.09
CA ALA A 191 16.30 20.35 -8.08
C ALA A 191 17.58 21.22 -8.09
N LYS A 192 17.68 22.22 -7.20
CA LYS A 192 18.92 23.01 -7.09
C LYS A 192 20.14 22.15 -6.76
N SER A 193 19.96 21.18 -5.87
CA SER A 193 20.92 20.10 -5.62
C SER A 193 20.25 18.76 -5.86
N THR A 194 20.81 17.93 -6.75
CA THR A 194 20.30 16.59 -7.02
C THR A 194 21.39 15.55 -6.82
N TYR A 195 21.10 14.56 -5.98
CA TYR A 195 21.97 13.44 -5.70
C TYR A 195 21.31 12.15 -6.17
N ILE A 196 22.07 11.31 -6.86
CA ILE A 196 21.67 9.95 -7.21
C ILE A 196 22.58 9.02 -6.44
N LEU A 197 21.99 8.18 -5.61
CA LEU A 197 22.67 7.18 -4.78
C LEU A 197 22.31 5.80 -5.33
N PRO A 198 23.16 5.19 -6.17
CA PRO A 198 22.91 3.85 -6.68
C PRO A 198 22.83 2.85 -5.53
N CYS A 199 21.78 2.02 -5.51
CA CYS A 199 21.60 0.98 -4.51
C CYS A 199 21.52 -0.42 -5.13
N LEU A 200 21.76 -1.42 -4.28
CA LEU A 200 21.56 -2.83 -4.64
C LEU A 200 20.07 -3.09 -4.92
N GLY A 201 19.79 -3.85 -5.96
CA GLY A 201 18.50 -4.47 -6.14
C GLY A 201 18.38 -5.77 -5.33
N ARG A 202 17.16 -6.31 -5.29
CA ARG A 202 16.88 -7.57 -4.57
C ARG A 202 17.53 -8.80 -5.21
N THR A 203 18.10 -8.66 -6.41
CA THR A 203 18.78 -9.71 -7.16
C THR A 203 20.25 -9.85 -6.80
N GLU A 204 20.86 -8.78 -6.26
CA GLU A 204 22.28 -8.76 -5.92
C GLU A 204 22.56 -9.36 -4.53
N LEU A 205 23.76 -9.89 -4.36
CA LEU A 205 24.31 -10.32 -3.09
C LEU A 205 24.53 -9.09 -2.21
N ASP A 206 23.96 -9.15 -1.01
CA ASP A 206 24.18 -8.14 0.02
C ASP A 206 25.01 -8.76 1.15
N MET A 207 26.33 -8.55 1.11
CA MET A 207 27.26 -9.07 2.10
C MET A 207 27.52 -8.01 3.17
N GLN A 208 27.16 -8.33 4.42
CA GLN A 208 27.34 -7.47 5.58
C GLN A 208 28.20 -8.17 6.64
N ALA A 209 28.39 -7.53 7.80
CA ALA A 209 29.26 -8.03 8.87
C ALA A 209 28.92 -9.47 9.31
N THR A 210 27.64 -9.84 9.32
CA THR A 210 27.16 -11.19 9.69
C THR A 210 27.02 -12.15 8.51
N GLY A 211 27.47 -11.75 7.32
CA GLY A 211 27.41 -12.53 6.08
C GLY A 211 26.29 -12.08 5.14
N GLN A 212 25.84 -13.00 4.28
CA GLN A 212 24.83 -12.69 3.27
C GLN A 212 23.46 -12.41 3.89
N GLN A 213 22.97 -11.20 3.67
CA GLN A 213 21.68 -10.76 4.19
C GLN A 213 20.52 -11.19 3.28
N ALA A 214 19.31 -11.05 3.79
CA ALA A 214 18.07 -11.20 3.04
C ALA A 214 17.06 -10.16 3.54
N VAL A 215 16.40 -9.50 2.60
CA VAL A 215 15.21 -8.69 2.89
C VAL A 215 14.00 -9.62 2.94
N THR A 216 12.86 -9.10 3.37
CA THR A 216 11.60 -9.85 3.40
C THR A 216 10.52 -9.10 2.66
N VAL A 217 9.63 -9.84 2.01
CA VAL A 217 8.46 -9.26 1.34
C VAL A 217 7.19 -9.94 1.80
N GLU A 218 6.08 -9.19 1.80
CA GLU A 218 4.72 -9.69 1.98
C GLU A 218 3.97 -9.62 0.64
N ASP A 219 3.45 -10.76 0.20
CA ASP A 219 2.65 -10.83 -1.03
C ASP A 219 1.17 -10.43 -0.82
N SER A 220 0.37 -10.46 -1.89
CA SER A 220 -1.06 -10.11 -1.83
C SER A 220 -1.89 -11.03 -0.94
N MET A 221 -1.37 -12.18 -0.56
CA MET A 221 -2.03 -13.21 0.24
C MET A 221 -1.49 -13.23 1.67
N SER A 222 -0.82 -12.15 2.11
CA SER A 222 -0.25 -12.02 3.45
C SER A 222 0.83 -13.05 3.79
N MET A 223 1.53 -13.58 2.78
CA MET A 223 2.70 -14.44 2.99
C MET A 223 3.98 -13.60 3.06
N VAL A 224 4.58 -13.57 4.25
CA VAL A 224 5.88 -12.96 4.51
C VAL A 224 6.98 -13.99 4.27
N HIS A 225 7.91 -13.70 3.36
CA HIS A 225 9.01 -14.60 3.03
C HIS A 225 10.30 -13.85 2.72
N ALA A 226 11.44 -14.53 2.89
CA ALA A 226 12.74 -13.98 2.59
C ALA A 226 12.94 -13.84 1.07
N SER A 227 13.51 -12.71 0.65
CA SER A 227 13.98 -12.44 -0.70
C SER A 227 15.49 -12.20 -0.62
N ARG A 228 16.26 -13.09 -1.26
CA ARG A 228 17.72 -13.11 -1.22
C ARG A 228 18.25 -13.07 -2.65
N GLY A 229 19.10 -12.09 -2.93
CA GLY A 229 19.82 -11.98 -4.18
C GLY A 229 21.09 -12.84 -4.21
N PHE A 230 21.52 -13.21 -5.41
CA PHE A 230 22.67 -14.10 -5.65
C PHE A 230 23.62 -13.58 -6.74
N LEU A 231 23.25 -12.50 -7.44
CA LEU A 231 24.11 -11.87 -8.44
C LEU A 231 25.20 -11.05 -7.77
N MET A 232 26.38 -10.95 -8.38
CA MET A 232 27.41 -10.06 -7.86
C MET A 232 26.95 -8.59 -7.96
N PRO A 233 27.19 -7.76 -6.93
CA PRO A 233 26.97 -6.33 -7.05
C PRO A 233 27.67 -5.72 -8.27
N PRO A 234 27.07 -4.70 -8.91
CA PRO A 234 27.65 -4.06 -10.09
C PRO A 234 28.97 -3.32 -9.79
N GLY A 235 29.28 -3.07 -8.51
CA GLY A 235 30.55 -2.50 -8.06
C GLY A 235 30.55 -2.21 -6.56
N GLU A 236 31.73 -1.95 -6.01
CA GLU A 236 31.93 -1.76 -4.55
C GLU A 236 31.25 -0.52 -3.99
N ASN A 237 30.99 0.48 -4.84
CA ASN A 237 30.34 1.74 -4.49
C ASN A 237 28.81 1.65 -4.45
N VAL A 238 28.22 0.53 -4.87
CA VAL A 238 26.76 0.32 -4.82
C VAL A 238 26.43 -0.39 -3.52
N LYS A 239 25.75 0.33 -2.62
CA LYS A 239 25.42 -0.12 -1.27
C LYS A 239 23.96 -0.50 -1.14
N SER A 240 23.60 -1.25 -0.10
CA SER A 240 22.20 -1.58 0.16
C SER A 240 21.40 -0.34 0.53
N GLU A 241 20.08 -0.38 0.32
CA GLU A 241 19.16 0.66 0.78
C GLU A 241 19.28 0.89 2.30
N ILE A 242 19.44 -0.19 3.06
CA ILE A 242 19.62 -0.17 4.52
C ILE A 242 20.90 0.59 4.89
N TRP A 243 22.02 0.32 4.22
CA TRP A 243 23.28 1.04 4.44
C TRP A 243 23.12 2.54 4.16
N ILE A 244 22.52 2.89 3.00
CA ILE A 244 22.36 4.29 2.60
C ILE A 244 21.49 5.05 3.61
N VAL A 245 20.37 4.48 4.03
CA VAL A 245 19.49 5.09 5.05
C VAL A 245 20.22 5.23 6.39
N GLY A 246 20.98 4.21 6.80
CA GLY A 246 21.79 4.26 8.03
C GLY A 246 22.85 5.36 8.00
N GLU A 247 23.57 5.53 6.90
CA GLU A 247 24.57 6.60 6.77
C GLU A 247 23.93 8.00 6.74
N ILE A 248 22.79 8.17 6.06
CA ILE A 248 22.04 9.43 6.07
C ILE A 248 21.62 9.77 7.51
N ALA A 249 21.13 8.79 8.27
CA ALA A 249 20.75 8.98 9.66
C ALA A 249 21.95 9.40 10.52
N LYS A 250 23.06 8.64 10.46
CA LYS A 250 24.30 8.95 11.20
C LYS A 250 24.82 10.36 10.88
N ALA A 251 24.90 10.72 9.61
CA ALA A 251 25.35 12.04 9.17
C ALA A 251 24.42 13.16 9.69
N THR A 252 23.10 12.93 9.68
CA THR A 252 22.11 13.89 10.17
C THR A 252 22.22 14.13 11.67
N PHE A 253 22.37 13.07 12.48
CA PHE A 253 22.51 13.20 13.93
C PHE A 253 23.84 13.84 14.32
N ALA A 254 24.94 13.43 13.67
CA ALA A 254 26.25 14.02 13.88
C ALA A 254 26.25 15.54 13.58
N ALA A 255 25.62 15.96 12.48
CA ALA A 255 25.49 17.37 12.12
C ALA A 255 24.68 18.20 13.13
N LYS A 256 23.76 17.56 13.86
CA LYS A 256 22.96 18.20 14.93
C LYS A 256 23.64 18.16 16.31
N GLY A 257 24.86 17.65 16.41
CA GLY A 257 25.56 17.50 17.70
C GLY A 257 24.94 16.45 18.62
N HIS A 258 24.05 15.60 18.10
CA HIS A 258 23.53 14.45 18.82
C HIS A 258 24.46 13.26 18.60
N SER A 259 24.77 12.56 19.68
CA SER A 259 25.46 11.29 19.56
C SER A 259 24.48 10.27 18.96
N PRO A 260 24.86 9.48 17.93
CA PRO A 260 24.01 8.42 17.37
C PRO A 260 23.75 7.27 18.37
N VAL A 261 24.22 7.39 19.61
CA VAL A 261 24.31 6.34 20.64
C VAL A 261 22.97 5.71 21.04
N GLU A 262 21.82 6.34 20.78
CA GLU A 262 20.52 5.73 21.10
C GLU A 262 20.09 4.66 20.10
N ILE A 263 20.58 4.71 18.85
CA ILE A 263 20.28 3.72 17.81
C ILE A 263 21.57 3.27 17.14
N ASP A 264 21.93 1.99 17.32
CA ASP A 264 23.10 1.39 16.69
C ASP A 264 22.83 1.07 15.21
N TRP A 265 22.97 2.10 14.36
CA TRP A 265 22.78 1.99 12.92
C TRP A 265 23.76 1.00 12.28
N ASP A 266 24.99 0.90 12.78
CA ASP A 266 26.00 -0.01 12.24
C ASP A 266 25.65 -1.47 12.51
N ALA A 267 25.08 -1.77 13.69
CA ALA A 267 24.55 -3.09 13.98
C ALA A 267 23.41 -3.48 13.04
N TYR A 268 22.44 -2.57 12.80
CA TYR A 268 21.31 -2.85 11.90
C TYR A 268 21.74 -3.05 10.44
N VAL A 269 22.73 -2.29 9.98
CA VAL A 269 23.33 -2.48 8.67
C VAL A 269 24.10 -3.79 8.61
N GLY A 270 24.82 -4.15 9.67
CA GLY A 270 25.61 -5.37 9.78
C GLY A 270 24.80 -6.67 9.88
N ASP A 271 23.57 -6.59 10.39
CA ASP A 271 22.68 -7.73 10.61
C ASP A 271 21.19 -7.35 10.51
N TYR A 272 20.54 -7.79 9.43
CA TYR A 272 19.12 -7.49 9.18
C TYR A 272 18.18 -8.26 10.11
N SER A 273 18.69 -9.24 10.88
CA SER A 273 17.89 -9.90 11.92
C SER A 273 17.49 -8.91 13.02
N LEU A 274 18.36 -7.95 13.34
CA LEU A 274 18.08 -6.93 14.35
C LEU A 274 17.00 -5.95 13.90
N ILE A 275 16.92 -5.63 12.61
CA ILE A 275 15.82 -4.85 12.04
C ILE A 275 14.49 -5.60 12.20
N ARG A 276 14.50 -6.92 11.91
CA ARG A 276 13.31 -7.76 12.07
C ARG A 276 12.89 -7.90 13.53
N ASP A 277 13.83 -7.94 14.46
CA ASP A 277 13.51 -7.93 15.90
C ASP A 277 12.81 -6.62 16.30
N LYS A 278 13.19 -5.48 15.70
CA LYS A 278 12.47 -4.21 15.90
C LYS A 278 11.09 -4.19 15.25
N ILE A 279 10.94 -4.76 14.05
CA ILE A 279 9.61 -4.94 13.45
C ILE A 279 8.73 -5.80 14.36
N GLU A 280 9.25 -6.91 14.89
CA GLU A 280 8.52 -7.76 15.83
C GLU A 280 8.11 -7.02 17.10
N ALA A 281 9.01 -6.21 17.67
CA ALA A 281 8.72 -5.41 18.86
C ALA A 281 7.60 -4.36 18.62
N VAL A 282 7.55 -3.75 17.43
CA VAL A 282 6.51 -2.76 17.08
C VAL A 282 5.20 -3.44 16.66
N PHE A 283 5.28 -4.59 16.00
CA PHE A 283 4.16 -5.29 15.37
C PHE A 283 4.05 -6.74 15.88
N PRO A 284 3.24 -6.99 16.92
CA PRO A 284 3.11 -8.33 17.53
C PRO A 284 2.71 -9.45 16.57
N ALA A 285 2.08 -9.14 15.43
CA ALA A 285 1.74 -10.12 14.39
C ALA A 285 2.97 -10.81 13.77
N PHE A 286 4.15 -10.18 13.89
CA PHE A 286 5.43 -10.70 13.39
C PHE A 286 6.16 -11.60 14.39
N ALA A 287 5.56 -11.96 15.53
CA ALA A 287 6.16 -12.84 16.54
C ALA A 287 6.98 -14.00 15.95
N ASP A 288 8.17 -14.23 16.52
CA ASP A 288 9.19 -15.17 16.07
C ASP A 288 9.69 -14.90 14.63
N TYR A 289 9.83 -13.62 14.25
CA TYR A 289 10.04 -13.23 12.85
C TYR A 289 11.25 -13.95 12.24
N ASN A 290 12.42 -13.82 12.89
CA ASN A 290 13.67 -14.40 12.43
C ASN A 290 13.62 -15.93 12.32
N ALA A 291 12.90 -16.61 13.23
CA ALA A 291 12.74 -18.06 13.17
C ALA A 291 11.80 -18.49 12.05
N ARG A 292 10.71 -17.74 11.83
CA ARG A 292 9.67 -18.07 10.85
C ARG A 292 10.13 -17.87 9.40
N ILE A 293 10.95 -16.85 9.10
CA ILE A 293 11.46 -16.64 7.73
C ILE A 293 12.49 -17.69 7.29
N ARG A 294 13.09 -18.42 8.22
CA ARG A 294 14.02 -19.52 7.90
C ARG A 294 13.28 -20.76 7.38
N LYS A 295 11.97 -20.86 7.64
CA LYS A 295 11.14 -21.93 7.09
C LYS A 295 10.92 -21.65 5.59
N PRO A 296 11.09 -22.63 4.69
CA PRO A 296 10.77 -22.46 3.27
C PRO A 296 9.34 -21.93 3.08
N GLY A 297 9.18 -20.87 2.29
CA GLY A 297 7.89 -20.19 2.09
C GLY A 297 7.52 -19.18 3.19
N GLY A 298 8.30 -19.07 4.27
CA GLY A 298 8.12 -18.09 5.32
C GLY A 298 6.88 -18.34 6.18
N PHE A 299 6.05 -17.32 6.39
CA PHE A 299 4.87 -17.40 7.24
C PHE A 299 3.73 -16.52 6.78
N HIS A 300 2.51 -16.90 7.16
CA HIS A 300 1.29 -16.15 6.89
C HIS A 300 0.98 -15.18 8.04
N LEU A 301 0.62 -13.93 7.72
CA LEU A 301 0.08 -12.98 8.68
C LEU A 301 -1.45 -13.14 8.82
N PRO A 302 -2.01 -13.07 10.04
CA PRO A 302 -3.43 -13.32 10.25
C PRO A 302 -4.30 -12.20 9.66
N ASN A 303 -5.40 -12.58 9.03
CA ASN A 303 -6.46 -11.65 8.61
C ASN A 303 -7.67 -11.81 9.54
N SER A 304 -7.96 -10.76 10.31
CA SER A 304 -9.05 -10.77 11.28
C SER A 304 -10.42 -10.97 10.64
N ALA A 305 -10.68 -10.41 9.46
CA ALA A 305 -11.93 -10.60 8.76
C ALA A 305 -12.09 -12.04 8.25
N ALA A 306 -10.98 -12.69 7.84
CA ALA A 306 -10.97 -14.10 7.50
C ALA A 306 -11.23 -15.02 8.71
N MET A 307 -11.00 -14.54 9.92
CA MET A 307 -11.34 -15.23 11.18
C MET A 307 -12.68 -14.75 11.76
N ARG A 308 -13.41 -13.88 11.06
CA ARG A 308 -14.65 -13.21 11.53
C ARG A 308 -14.48 -12.45 12.86
N GLN A 309 -13.28 -11.94 13.08
CA GLN A 309 -12.94 -11.04 14.17
C GLN A 309 -13.02 -9.62 13.64
N TRP A 310 -14.13 -8.94 13.94
CA TRP A 310 -14.40 -7.60 13.42
C TRP A 310 -13.77 -6.53 14.32
N LYS A 311 -12.78 -5.81 13.78
CA LYS A 311 -12.12 -4.69 14.46
C LYS A 311 -12.79 -3.36 14.13
N THR A 312 -14.11 -3.34 14.18
CA THR A 312 -14.97 -2.17 13.97
C THR A 312 -15.54 -1.74 15.31
N ASP A 313 -15.98 -0.48 15.42
CA ASP A 313 -16.59 0.03 16.65
C ASP A 313 -17.86 -0.74 17.05
N SER A 314 -18.58 -1.30 16.08
CA SER A 314 -19.78 -2.13 16.30
C SER A 314 -19.45 -3.58 16.71
N GLY A 315 -18.19 -3.99 16.65
CA GLY A 315 -17.77 -5.38 16.79
C GLY A 315 -18.31 -6.31 15.69
N ARG A 316 -18.85 -5.75 14.60
CA ARG A 316 -19.48 -6.46 13.47
C ARG A 316 -19.06 -5.87 12.12
N ALA A 317 -19.19 -6.63 11.04
CA ALA A 317 -19.01 -6.09 9.69
C ALA A 317 -20.17 -5.15 9.35
N ASN A 318 -19.86 -3.90 8.98
CA ASN A 318 -20.87 -2.89 8.74
C ASN A 318 -21.25 -2.86 7.25
N PHE A 319 -22.54 -2.94 6.96
CA PHE A 319 -23.06 -2.52 5.67
C PHE A 319 -22.97 -1.00 5.55
N LEU A 320 -22.45 -0.53 4.42
CA LEU A 320 -22.26 0.90 4.17
C LEU A 320 -23.06 1.36 2.96
N VAL A 321 -23.84 2.42 3.12
CA VAL A 321 -24.65 3.01 2.03
C VAL A 321 -23.78 3.80 1.05
N THR A 322 -24.27 4.02 -0.17
CA THR A 322 -23.60 4.84 -1.19
C THR A 322 -24.58 5.84 -1.80
N LYS A 323 -24.08 7.03 -2.18
CA LYS A 323 -24.92 8.03 -2.85
C LYS A 323 -25.03 7.74 -4.35
N GLY A 324 -25.88 6.77 -4.69
CA GLY A 324 -26.20 6.42 -6.07
C GLY A 324 -25.02 5.84 -6.87
N VAL A 325 -25.23 5.70 -8.18
CA VAL A 325 -24.32 5.02 -9.13
C VAL A 325 -23.68 5.97 -10.15
N ALA A 326 -23.89 7.27 -10.02
CA ALA A 326 -23.34 8.28 -10.92
C ALA A 326 -21.98 8.77 -10.40
N GLU A 327 -20.90 8.31 -11.03
CA GLU A 327 -19.53 8.63 -10.60
C GLU A 327 -18.87 9.71 -11.47
N ASP A 328 -19.19 9.72 -12.77
CA ASP A 328 -18.55 10.57 -13.77
C ASP A 328 -19.36 11.85 -14.01
N GLU A 329 -18.69 13.00 -13.99
CA GLU A 329 -19.23 14.23 -14.57
C GLU A 329 -19.18 14.11 -16.09
N GLY A 330 -20.28 13.67 -16.70
CA GLY A 330 -20.38 13.58 -18.15
C GLY A 330 -20.49 14.97 -18.77
N ALA A 331 -19.74 15.23 -19.85
CA ALA A 331 -19.93 16.43 -20.67
C ALA A 331 -21.26 16.43 -21.45
N GLY A 332 -21.97 15.29 -21.51
CA GLY A 332 -23.17 15.11 -22.32
C GLY A 332 -22.94 15.16 -23.83
N ASP A 333 -21.69 15.31 -24.26
CA ASP A 333 -21.29 15.41 -25.65
C ASP A 333 -20.91 14.03 -26.20
N PRO A 334 -21.62 13.50 -27.20
CA PRO A 334 -21.33 12.18 -27.78
C PRO A 334 -19.98 12.12 -28.51
N ASN A 335 -19.34 13.27 -28.77
CA ASN A 335 -18.01 13.32 -29.39
C ASN A 335 -16.85 13.22 -28.38
N VAL A 336 -17.14 13.25 -27.08
CA VAL A 336 -16.14 13.14 -26.03
C VAL A 336 -15.86 11.66 -25.72
N LEU A 337 -14.61 11.25 -25.90
CA LEU A 337 -14.15 9.91 -25.56
C LEU A 337 -13.69 9.84 -24.10
N ARG A 338 -14.01 8.73 -23.42
CA ARG A 338 -13.44 8.39 -22.12
C ARG A 338 -12.10 7.69 -22.31
N LEU A 339 -11.05 8.28 -21.76
CA LEU A 339 -9.71 7.68 -21.77
C LEU A 339 -9.55 6.75 -20.57
N THR A 340 -9.02 5.55 -20.82
CA THR A 340 -8.56 4.63 -19.77
C THR A 340 -7.14 4.20 -20.05
N THR A 341 -6.36 3.99 -19.00
CA THR A 341 -4.99 3.48 -19.08
C THR A 341 -4.94 2.04 -18.57
N LEU A 342 -4.31 1.16 -19.32
CA LEU A 342 -4.16 -0.26 -18.97
C LEU A 342 -2.68 -0.63 -18.91
N ARG A 343 -2.36 -1.72 -18.20
CA ARG A 343 -1.02 -2.30 -18.19
C ARG A 343 -0.91 -3.37 -19.27
N ALA A 344 0.26 -3.45 -19.90
CA ALA A 344 0.64 -4.55 -20.77
C ALA A 344 1.47 -5.59 -19.98
N HIS A 345 1.38 -6.86 -20.35
CA HIS A 345 2.06 -7.95 -19.65
C HIS A 345 3.59 -7.85 -19.70
N ASP A 346 4.13 -7.26 -20.76
CA ASP A 346 5.54 -7.21 -21.14
C ASP A 346 6.25 -5.89 -20.74
N GLN A 347 5.56 -4.97 -20.06
CA GLN A 347 6.11 -3.66 -19.69
C GLN A 347 6.06 -3.43 -18.17
N TYR A 348 7.24 -3.22 -17.55
CA TYR A 348 7.38 -2.86 -16.14
C TYR A 348 8.45 -1.78 -15.88
#